data_AF-A0A381J9G7-F1
#
_entry.id   AF-A0A381J9G7-F1
#
_cell.length_a   1.000
_cell.length_b   1.000
_cell.length_c   1.000
_cell.angle_alpha   90.00
_cell.angle_beta   90.00
_cell.angle_gamma   90.00
#
_symmetry.space_group_name_H-M   'P 1'
#
loop_
_entity.id
_entity.type
_entity.pdbx_description
1 polymer ?
#
loop_
_entity_poly.entity_id
_entity_poly.type
_entity_poly.pdbx_seq_one_letter_code
_entity_poly.pdbx_strand_id
1 'polypeptide(L)'
;MLDQFYSYLSSKIIHFFCENPLTSGAKYNIQFEKQEQVRDLYKELQNNTLAKEYCYKDSKGEIKYKSYLLDFNKVKLIIAATIDDVQPDFLTRLRNMVGLEEGYTDKAILFIHDTNLDSIMGGTEAFSKEGMPFHINSIQKDIRKRLATSEFTDVDKAIIELDLERKNKELFGENISIFEYRDLLEIINGTCIEKEQYKNFGLFYDSKLKDCNGKELKKRIDENSTYYNRVDEIHNYGNPETQLERYFDEKGIDKLKNEHWKFVDYKEVKKSIENRIDEIPLVYKPCSQEWDKEEGTSKVKSRTRNIIVFNETSADSVELEFNFDGTVYKDFIKKLKEI
;
A
#
# COMPACT_ATOMS: atom_id res chain seq x y z
N MET A 1 -4.36 -20.08 -10.37
CA MET A 1 -5.14 -19.08 -9.63
C MET A 1 -5.18 -17.86 -10.54
N LEU A 2 -6.36 -17.31 -10.85
CA LEU A 2 -6.44 -16.08 -11.65
C LEU A 2 -5.82 -14.95 -10.84
N ASP A 3 -4.77 -14.34 -11.38
CA ASP A 3 -4.14 -13.19 -10.76
C ASP A 3 -5.07 -11.97 -10.96
N GLN A 4 -5.75 -11.58 -9.89
CA GLN A 4 -6.75 -10.51 -9.89
C GLN A 4 -6.17 -9.17 -10.39
N PHE A 5 -4.87 -8.94 -10.19
CA PHE A 5 -4.19 -7.77 -10.72
C PHE A 5 -4.24 -7.76 -12.26
N TYR A 6 -3.82 -8.84 -12.91
CA TYR A 6 -3.85 -8.92 -14.38
C TYR A 6 -5.27 -8.99 -14.92
N SER A 7 -6.20 -9.63 -14.21
CA SER A 7 -7.63 -9.61 -14.59
C SER A 7 -8.19 -8.19 -14.57
N TYR A 8 -7.83 -7.39 -13.56
CA TYR A 8 -8.17 -5.97 -13.50
C TYR A 8 -7.57 -5.20 -14.68
N LEU A 9 -6.27 -5.36 -14.97
CA LEU A 9 -5.61 -4.69 -16.10
C LEU A 9 -6.24 -5.06 -17.45
N SER A 10 -6.50 -6.35 -17.67
CA SER A 10 -7.19 -6.87 -18.86
C SER A 10 -8.57 -6.22 -19.03
N SER A 11 -9.36 -6.18 -17.94
CA SER A 11 -10.69 -5.55 -17.95
C SER A 11 -10.62 -4.05 -18.29
N LYS A 12 -9.60 -3.34 -17.80
CA LYS A 12 -9.37 -1.92 -18.10
C LYS A 12 -9.05 -1.68 -19.57
N ILE A 13 -8.24 -2.53 -20.19
CA ILE A 13 -7.92 -2.44 -21.63
C ILE A 13 -9.19 -2.62 -22.46
N ILE A 14 -9.97 -3.67 -22.17
CA ILE A 14 -11.20 -3.96 -22.91
C ILE A 14 -12.20 -2.82 -22.74
N HIS A 15 -12.44 -2.38 -21.50
CA HIS A 15 -13.37 -1.31 -21.19
C HIS A 15 -12.99 0.00 -21.88
N PHE A 16 -11.70 0.34 -21.89
CA PHE A 16 -11.21 1.53 -22.58
C PHE A 16 -11.59 1.55 -24.06
N PHE A 17 -11.40 0.45 -24.79
CA PHE A 17 -11.75 0.37 -26.22
C PHE A 17 -13.25 0.17 -26.47
N CYS A 18 -14.02 -0.27 -25.48
CA CYS A 18 -15.49 -0.26 -25.55
C CYS A 18 -16.05 1.15 -25.39
N GLU A 19 -15.50 1.98 -24.50
CA GLU A 19 -15.95 3.36 -24.28
C GLU A 19 -15.37 4.35 -25.30
N ASN A 20 -14.17 4.08 -25.80
CA ASN A 20 -13.48 4.93 -26.77
C ASN A 20 -13.31 4.16 -28.08
N PRO A 21 -14.05 4.53 -29.15
CA PRO A 21 -14.00 3.82 -30.42
C PRO A 21 -12.58 3.68 -30.97
N LEU A 22 -12.11 2.45 -31.09
CA LEU A 22 -10.82 2.12 -31.66
C LEU A 22 -10.73 2.59 -33.12
N THR A 23 -9.69 3.34 -33.45
CA THR A 23 -9.46 3.85 -34.81
C THR A 23 -8.48 2.95 -35.55
N SER A 24 -8.70 2.73 -36.85
CA SER A 24 -7.76 1.99 -37.68
C SER A 24 -6.40 2.69 -37.74
N GLY A 25 -5.31 1.91 -37.72
CA GLY A 25 -3.95 2.46 -37.67
C GLY A 25 -3.52 2.94 -36.29
N ALA A 26 -4.40 2.91 -35.28
CA ALA A 26 -4.03 3.26 -33.92
C ALA A 26 -3.00 2.27 -33.35
N LYS A 27 -2.03 2.80 -32.61
CA LYS A 27 -0.89 2.06 -32.09
C LYS A 27 -0.71 2.41 -30.63
N TYR A 28 -0.76 1.41 -29.77
CA TYR A 28 -0.65 1.56 -28.33
C TYR A 28 0.49 0.72 -27.78
N ASN A 29 1.01 1.10 -26.62
CA ASN A 29 1.97 0.28 -25.88
C ASN A 29 1.62 0.19 -24.39
N ILE A 30 2.03 -0.91 -23.78
CA ILE A 30 2.12 -1.14 -22.34
C ILE A 30 3.53 -1.63 -22.08
N GLN A 31 4.26 -0.85 -21.28
CA GLN A 31 5.61 -1.22 -20.86
C GLN A 31 5.60 -1.76 -19.42
N PHE A 32 6.28 -2.88 -19.21
CA PHE A 32 6.56 -3.46 -17.91
C PHE A 32 8.07 -3.61 -17.68
N GLU A 33 8.46 -4.01 -16.48
CA GLU A 33 9.88 -4.16 -16.11
C GLU A 33 10.41 -5.57 -16.39
N LYS A 34 9.53 -6.57 -16.35
CA LYS A 34 9.90 -8.00 -16.45
C LYS A 34 9.08 -8.70 -17.53
N GLN A 35 9.72 -9.59 -18.28
CA GLN A 35 9.06 -10.44 -19.27
C GLN A 35 7.92 -11.29 -18.69
N GLU A 36 8.04 -11.74 -17.44
CA GLU A 36 6.97 -12.49 -16.75
C GLU A 36 5.68 -11.66 -16.68
N GLN A 37 5.79 -10.37 -16.33
CA GLN A 37 4.65 -9.46 -16.26
C GLN A 37 3.99 -9.25 -17.62
N VAL A 38 4.80 -9.19 -18.69
CA VAL A 38 4.32 -9.13 -20.08
C VAL A 38 3.53 -10.38 -20.42
N ARG A 39 4.08 -11.55 -20.10
CA ARG A 39 3.46 -12.85 -20.36
C ARG A 39 2.14 -13.02 -19.61
N ASP A 40 2.07 -12.60 -18.35
CA ASP A 40 0.87 -12.77 -17.52
C ASP A 40 -0.28 -11.89 -18.02
N LEU A 41 -0.02 -10.61 -18.31
CA LEU A 41 -1.05 -9.75 -18.91
C LEU A 41 -1.46 -10.24 -20.31
N TYR A 42 -0.50 -10.67 -21.14
CA TYR A 42 -0.78 -11.19 -22.48
C TYR A 42 -1.70 -12.42 -22.41
N LYS A 43 -1.43 -13.39 -21.53
CA LYS A 43 -2.30 -14.56 -21.37
C LYS A 43 -3.67 -14.18 -20.82
N GLU A 44 -3.72 -13.29 -19.84
CA GLU A 44 -4.98 -12.89 -19.22
C GLU A 44 -5.87 -12.08 -20.18
N LEU A 45 -5.26 -11.25 -21.03
CA LEU A 45 -5.96 -10.52 -22.09
C LEU A 45 -6.42 -11.44 -23.23
N GLN A 46 -5.92 -12.67 -23.34
CA GLN A 46 -6.45 -13.66 -24.28
C GLN A 46 -7.73 -14.34 -23.74
N ASN A 47 -7.92 -14.37 -22.43
CA ASN A 47 -9.02 -15.07 -21.75
C ASN A 47 -10.35 -14.30 -21.80
N ASN A 48 -10.79 -13.85 -22.97
CA ASN A 48 -12.09 -13.20 -23.16
C ASN A 48 -12.72 -13.53 -24.50
N THR A 49 -14.00 -13.21 -24.65
CA THR A 49 -14.82 -13.57 -25.83
C THR A 49 -14.48 -12.78 -27.10
N LEU A 50 -13.73 -11.68 -27.00
CA LEU A 50 -13.30 -10.89 -28.16
C LEU A 50 -12.05 -11.49 -28.82
N ALA A 51 -11.32 -12.36 -28.11
CA ALA A 51 -10.08 -12.95 -28.58
C ALA A 51 -10.30 -13.92 -29.74
N LYS A 52 -9.55 -13.72 -30.83
CA LYS A 52 -9.51 -14.59 -32.00
C LYS A 52 -8.05 -14.85 -32.38
N GLU A 53 -7.76 -16.05 -32.85
CA GLU A 53 -6.42 -16.38 -33.33
C GLU A 53 -5.95 -15.44 -34.44
N TYR A 54 -4.67 -15.06 -34.39
CA TYR A 54 -4.03 -14.21 -35.39
C TYR A 54 -2.69 -14.82 -35.80
N CYS A 55 -2.46 -14.90 -37.10
CA CYS A 55 -1.19 -15.35 -37.66
C CYS A 55 -0.72 -14.36 -38.72
N TYR A 56 0.51 -13.88 -38.57
CA TYR A 56 1.20 -13.17 -39.63
C TYR A 56 1.88 -14.17 -40.56
N LYS A 57 1.62 -14.03 -41.86
CA LYS A 57 2.25 -14.81 -42.92
C LYS A 57 3.14 -13.91 -43.76
N ASP A 58 4.30 -14.42 -44.17
CA ASP A 58 5.16 -13.70 -45.12
C ASP A 58 4.62 -13.77 -46.56
N SER A 59 5.34 -13.19 -47.51
CA SER A 59 4.97 -13.19 -48.93
C SER A 59 4.96 -14.58 -49.58
N LYS A 60 5.53 -15.60 -48.93
CA LYS A 60 5.49 -17.00 -49.37
C LYS A 60 4.35 -17.79 -48.69
N GLY A 61 3.59 -17.14 -47.81
CA GLY A 61 2.50 -17.75 -47.05
C GLY A 61 2.95 -18.50 -45.79
N GLU A 62 4.23 -18.45 -45.44
CA GLU A 62 4.76 -19.10 -44.24
C GLU A 62 4.38 -18.30 -42.99
N ILE A 63 3.89 -18.98 -41.95
CA ILE A 63 3.56 -18.36 -40.68
C ILE A 63 4.87 -17.96 -39.98
N LYS A 64 5.11 -16.66 -39.81
CA LYS A 64 6.29 -16.14 -39.08
C LYS A 64 5.97 -15.70 -37.66
N TYR A 65 4.70 -15.45 -37.35
CA TYR A 65 4.29 -15.04 -36.02
C TYR A 65 2.85 -15.48 -35.73
N LYS A 66 2.63 -15.94 -34.50
CA LYS A 66 1.32 -16.33 -33.99
C LYS A 66 1.01 -15.48 -32.76
N SER A 67 -0.21 -14.98 -32.70
CA SER A 67 -0.75 -14.26 -31.55
C SER A 67 -2.28 -14.34 -31.61
N TYR A 68 -2.96 -13.36 -31.02
CA TYR A 68 -4.39 -13.18 -31.12
C TYR A 68 -4.73 -11.71 -31.37
N LEU A 69 -5.97 -11.48 -31.81
CA LEU A 69 -6.57 -10.16 -31.94
C LEU A 69 -7.82 -10.08 -31.07
N LEU A 70 -8.18 -8.88 -30.63
CA LEU A 70 -9.47 -8.58 -30.02
C LEU A 70 -10.37 -7.91 -31.06
N ASP A 71 -11.55 -8.48 -31.30
CA ASP A 71 -12.49 -7.99 -32.31
C ASP A 71 -13.50 -6.98 -31.71
N PHE A 72 -13.30 -5.69 -31.99
CA PHE A 72 -14.23 -4.61 -31.60
C PHE A 72 -15.19 -4.23 -32.74
N ASN A 73 -15.62 -5.21 -33.54
CA ASN A 73 -16.52 -5.13 -34.70
C ASN A 73 -15.96 -4.34 -35.89
N LYS A 74 -15.68 -3.05 -35.73
CA LYS A 74 -15.22 -2.15 -36.81
C LYS A 74 -13.71 -2.23 -37.03
N VAL A 75 -12.96 -2.41 -35.95
CA VAL A 75 -11.50 -2.45 -35.95
C VAL A 75 -11.05 -3.61 -35.08
N LYS A 76 -10.06 -4.36 -35.56
CA LYS A 76 -9.46 -5.49 -34.85
C LYS A 76 -8.16 -5.04 -34.20
N LEU A 77 -8.03 -5.22 -32.89
CA LEU A 77 -6.80 -4.89 -32.17
C LEU A 77 -5.88 -6.10 -32.15
N ILE A 78 -4.78 -6.08 -32.89
CA ILE A 78 -3.73 -7.09 -32.78
C ILE A 78 -3.05 -6.92 -31.42
N ILE A 79 -2.96 -7.99 -30.64
CA ILE A 79 -2.13 -7.99 -29.43
C ILE A 79 -0.78 -8.55 -29.82
N ALA A 80 0.28 -7.84 -29.50
CA ALA A 80 1.65 -8.26 -29.74
C ALA A 80 2.49 -8.12 -28.47
N ALA A 81 3.41 -9.03 -28.23
CA ALA A 81 4.20 -9.03 -27.01
C ALA A 81 5.64 -9.51 -27.21
N THR A 82 6.57 -9.03 -26.37
CA THR A 82 7.98 -9.47 -26.33
C THR A 82 8.17 -10.75 -25.53
N ILE A 83 7.42 -11.79 -25.90
CA ILE A 83 7.48 -13.13 -25.31
C ILE A 83 8.08 -14.12 -26.30
N ASP A 84 8.57 -15.26 -25.79
CA ASP A 84 8.95 -16.45 -26.58
C ASP A 84 9.89 -16.12 -27.77
N ASP A 85 10.94 -15.33 -27.49
CA ASP A 85 12.01 -14.92 -28.41
C ASP A 85 11.55 -14.10 -29.64
N VAL A 86 10.36 -13.50 -29.58
CA VAL A 86 9.85 -12.61 -30.63
C VAL A 86 10.77 -11.40 -30.77
N GLN A 87 11.30 -11.23 -31.98
CA GLN A 87 12.28 -10.18 -32.28
C GLN A 87 11.61 -8.79 -32.34
N PRO A 88 12.16 -7.79 -31.64
CA PRO A 88 11.62 -6.42 -31.65
C PRO A 88 11.49 -5.77 -33.04
N ASP A 89 12.42 -6.08 -33.96
CA ASP A 89 12.37 -5.58 -35.34
C ASP A 89 11.13 -6.09 -36.08
N PHE A 90 10.71 -7.32 -35.80
CA PHE A 90 9.48 -7.88 -36.34
C PHE A 90 8.23 -7.16 -35.80
N LEU A 91 8.20 -6.86 -34.51
CA LEU A 91 7.12 -6.08 -33.89
C LEU A 91 7.03 -4.67 -34.51
N THR A 92 8.18 -4.04 -34.76
CA THR A 92 8.27 -2.74 -35.44
C THR A 92 7.70 -2.81 -36.86
N ARG A 93 8.00 -3.89 -37.61
CA ARG A 93 7.40 -4.12 -38.92
C ARG A 93 5.88 -4.25 -38.81
N LEU A 94 5.39 -5.09 -37.91
CA LEU A 94 3.95 -5.30 -37.71
C LEU A 94 3.23 -3.99 -37.35
N ARG A 95 3.83 -3.15 -36.50
CA ARG A 95 3.33 -1.81 -36.19
C ARG A 95 3.16 -0.95 -37.44
N ASN A 96 4.12 -1.01 -38.36
CA ASN A 96 4.13 -0.17 -39.57
C ASN A 96 3.09 -0.61 -40.61
N MET A 97 2.67 -1.88 -40.60
CA MET A 97 1.66 -2.41 -41.51
C MET A 97 0.24 -1.98 -41.15
N VAL A 98 -0.03 -1.87 -39.85
CA VAL A 98 -1.36 -1.60 -39.27
C VAL A 98 -1.92 -0.26 -39.76
N GLY A 99 -3.10 -0.30 -40.38
CA GLY A 99 -3.78 0.86 -40.96
C GLY A 99 -3.31 1.26 -42.37
N LEU A 100 -2.27 0.63 -42.93
CA LEU A 100 -1.68 1.02 -44.22
C LEU A 100 -1.69 -0.11 -45.26
N GLU A 101 -1.26 -1.31 -44.89
CA GLU A 101 -1.11 -2.41 -45.85
C GLU A 101 -2.44 -3.15 -46.12
N GLU A 102 -2.55 -3.75 -47.29
CA GLU A 102 -3.71 -4.59 -47.65
C GLU A 102 -3.85 -5.74 -46.65
N GLY A 103 -5.07 -5.94 -46.15
CA GLY A 103 -5.32 -6.88 -45.05
C GLY A 103 -4.99 -6.34 -43.65
N TYR A 104 -4.55 -5.08 -43.50
CA TYR A 104 -4.31 -4.41 -42.21
C TYR A 104 -5.06 -3.09 -42.05
N THR A 105 -5.84 -2.68 -43.05
CA THR A 105 -6.62 -1.43 -43.09
C THR A 105 -7.76 -1.36 -42.06
N ASP A 106 -8.17 -2.49 -41.49
CA ASP A 106 -9.18 -2.59 -40.43
C ASP A 106 -8.56 -2.91 -39.06
N LYS A 107 -7.24 -2.71 -38.90
CA LYS A 107 -6.51 -3.14 -37.71
C LYS A 107 -5.91 -1.97 -36.94
N ALA A 108 -5.79 -2.18 -35.65
CA ALA A 108 -4.97 -1.43 -34.72
C ALA A 108 -4.01 -2.41 -34.02
N ILE A 109 -3.09 -1.90 -33.20
CA ILE A 109 -2.15 -2.76 -32.47
C ILE A 109 -1.88 -2.27 -31.06
N LEU A 110 -1.81 -3.21 -30.13
CA LEU A 110 -1.35 -3.01 -28.75
C LEU A 110 -0.11 -3.86 -28.52
N PHE A 111 1.00 -3.22 -28.18
CA PHE A 111 2.25 -3.87 -27.82
C PHE A 111 2.40 -3.95 -26.31
N ILE A 112 2.59 -5.15 -25.77
CA ILE A 112 2.94 -5.38 -24.36
C ILE A 112 4.41 -5.78 -24.32
N HIS A 113 5.27 -4.98 -23.70
CA HIS A 113 6.71 -5.21 -23.76
C HIS A 113 7.45 -4.86 -22.48
N ASP A 114 8.67 -5.36 -22.37
CA ASP A 114 9.63 -5.08 -21.30
C ASP A 114 10.90 -4.36 -21.81
N THR A 115 10.89 -3.94 -23.07
CA THR A 115 12.05 -3.30 -23.74
C THR A 115 11.98 -1.78 -23.76
N ASN A 116 13.12 -1.09 -23.76
CA ASN A 116 13.24 0.37 -23.96
C ASN A 116 13.50 0.77 -25.43
N LEU A 117 13.03 -0.02 -26.40
CA LEU A 117 13.36 0.22 -27.80
C LEU A 117 12.52 1.38 -28.36
N ASP A 118 13.19 2.49 -28.68
CA ASP A 118 12.59 3.67 -29.31
C ASP A 118 11.86 3.32 -30.62
N SER A 119 12.33 2.30 -31.33
CA SER A 119 11.68 1.79 -32.54
C SER A 119 10.29 1.21 -32.30
N ILE A 120 9.98 0.77 -31.07
CA ILE A 120 8.66 0.30 -30.65
C ILE A 120 7.87 1.45 -30.02
N MET A 121 8.49 2.23 -29.13
CA MET A 121 7.81 3.31 -28.41
C MET A 121 7.44 4.50 -29.31
N GLY A 122 8.32 4.87 -30.25
CA GLY A 122 8.13 5.98 -31.17
C GLY A 122 6.87 5.81 -32.02
N GLY A 123 5.94 6.76 -31.93
CA GLY A 123 4.68 6.72 -32.69
C GLY A 123 3.62 5.75 -32.16
N THR A 124 3.73 5.35 -30.89
CA THR A 124 2.68 4.62 -30.16
C THR A 124 2.22 5.44 -28.96
N GLU A 125 0.98 5.23 -28.52
CA GLU A 125 0.45 5.87 -27.34
C GLU A 125 0.52 4.94 -26.12
N ALA A 126 1.26 5.36 -25.10
CA ALA A 126 1.48 4.56 -23.89
C ALA A 126 0.24 4.55 -22.99
N PHE A 127 -0.15 3.37 -22.51
CA PHE A 127 -1.27 3.22 -21.57
C PHE A 127 -1.01 3.86 -20.20
N SER A 128 0.26 4.11 -19.86
CA SER A 128 0.70 4.81 -18.65
C SER A 128 0.64 6.33 -18.77
N LYS A 129 0.47 6.90 -19.98
CA LYS A 129 0.42 8.35 -20.22
C LYS A 129 -0.80 8.99 -19.54
N GLU A 130 -0.69 10.26 -19.14
CA GLU A 130 -1.82 11.01 -18.58
C GLU A 130 -3.09 10.90 -19.46
N GLY A 131 -4.21 10.61 -18.82
CA GLY A 131 -5.50 10.36 -19.48
C GLY A 131 -5.73 8.91 -19.93
N MET A 132 -4.69 8.06 -19.91
CA MET A 132 -4.81 6.64 -20.29
C MET A 132 -5.15 5.73 -19.10
N PRO A 133 -5.61 4.48 -19.36
CA PRO A 133 -6.17 3.61 -18.33
C PRO A 133 -5.19 3.19 -17.22
N PHE A 134 -3.90 3.10 -17.52
CA PHE A 134 -2.89 2.64 -16.55
C PHE A 134 -2.14 3.81 -15.89
N HIS A 135 -2.47 5.04 -16.23
CA HIS A 135 -1.99 6.20 -15.50
C HIS A 135 -2.46 6.15 -14.05
N ILE A 136 -1.59 6.45 -13.10
CA ILE A 136 -1.89 6.29 -11.66
C ILE A 136 -3.11 7.08 -11.22
N ASN A 137 -3.30 8.32 -11.71
CA ASN A 137 -4.51 9.09 -11.39
C ASN A 137 -5.79 8.38 -11.89
N SER A 138 -5.73 7.72 -13.04
CA SER A 138 -6.85 6.93 -13.59
C SER A 138 -7.13 5.70 -12.72
N ILE A 139 -6.08 5.03 -12.24
CA ILE A 139 -6.17 3.88 -11.35
C ILE A 139 -6.78 4.27 -10.00
N GLN A 140 -6.24 5.29 -9.34
CA GLN A 140 -6.78 5.75 -8.05
C GLN A 140 -8.23 6.22 -8.15
N LYS A 141 -8.58 6.93 -9.22
CA LYS A 141 -9.95 7.37 -9.46
C LYS A 141 -10.89 6.17 -9.65
N ASP A 142 -10.44 5.13 -10.36
CA ASP A 142 -11.22 3.92 -10.53
C ASP A 142 -11.40 3.14 -9.23
N ILE A 143 -10.34 2.98 -8.44
CA ILE A 143 -10.39 2.35 -7.11
C ILE A 143 -11.44 3.07 -6.26
N ARG A 144 -11.36 4.39 -6.12
CA ARG A 144 -12.35 5.18 -5.36
C ARG A 144 -13.77 5.05 -5.90
N LYS A 145 -13.95 5.03 -7.23
CA LYS A 145 -15.26 4.82 -7.87
C LYS A 145 -15.83 3.44 -7.53
N ARG A 146 -15.01 2.39 -7.59
CA ARG A 146 -15.42 1.02 -7.24
C ARG A 146 -15.76 0.90 -5.76
N LEU A 147 -14.96 1.49 -4.87
CA LEU A 147 -15.22 1.50 -3.43
C LEU A 147 -16.58 2.13 -3.11
N ALA A 148 -16.94 3.23 -3.77
CA ALA A 148 -18.22 3.91 -3.57
C ALA A 148 -19.44 3.02 -3.86
N THR A 149 -19.32 2.05 -4.77
CA THR A 149 -20.41 1.12 -5.15
C THR A 149 -20.22 -0.29 -4.61
N SER A 150 -19.18 -0.54 -3.81
CA SER A 150 -18.81 -1.87 -3.34
C SER A 150 -19.47 -2.27 -2.02
N GLU A 151 -19.49 -3.59 -1.78
CA GLU A 151 -19.95 -4.21 -0.53
C GLU A 151 -18.91 -4.19 0.60
N PHE A 152 -17.73 -3.59 0.37
CA PHE A 152 -16.70 -3.44 1.38
C PHE A 152 -17.24 -2.72 2.62
N THR A 153 -16.79 -3.18 3.79
CA THR A 153 -17.16 -2.57 5.08
C THR A 153 -16.51 -1.19 5.23
N ASP A 154 -17.03 -0.37 6.16
CA ASP A 154 -16.43 0.93 6.47
C ASP A 154 -14.97 0.81 6.94
N VAL A 155 -14.63 -0.30 7.62
CA VAL A 155 -13.26 -0.63 8.02
C VAL A 155 -12.38 -0.88 6.80
N ASP A 156 -12.82 -1.74 5.88
CA ASP A 156 -12.05 -2.05 4.68
C ASP A 156 -11.83 -0.79 3.81
N LYS A 157 -12.90 0.00 3.63
CA LYS A 157 -12.85 1.28 2.90
C LYS A 157 -11.86 2.26 3.56
N ALA A 158 -11.84 2.32 4.89
CA ALA A 158 -10.88 3.16 5.61
C ALA A 158 -9.43 2.69 5.44
N ILE A 159 -9.16 1.38 5.48
CA ILE A 159 -7.82 0.83 5.23
C ILE A 159 -7.36 1.17 3.81
N ILE A 160 -8.22 0.94 2.81
CA ILE A 160 -7.91 1.20 1.41
C ILE A 160 -7.65 2.70 1.15
N GLU A 161 -8.49 3.59 1.69
CA GLU A 161 -8.30 5.03 1.49
C GLU A 161 -7.02 5.53 2.19
N LEU A 162 -6.72 5.04 3.39
CA LEU A 162 -5.47 5.38 4.08
C LEU A 162 -4.24 4.86 3.32
N ASP A 163 -4.32 3.69 2.70
CA ASP A 163 -3.25 3.18 1.84
C ASP A 163 -3.04 4.04 0.59
N LEU A 164 -4.12 4.44 -0.08
CA LEU A 164 -4.08 5.39 -1.19
C LEU A 164 -3.51 6.76 -0.76
N GLU A 165 -3.89 7.26 0.41
CA GLU A 165 -3.36 8.51 0.96
C GLU A 165 -1.85 8.41 1.26
N ARG A 166 -1.39 7.29 1.83
CA ARG A 166 0.05 7.02 2.09
C ARG A 166 0.83 6.96 0.79
N LYS A 167 0.39 6.14 -0.18
CA LYS A 167 1.04 6.03 -1.50
C LYS A 167 1.10 7.38 -2.23
N ASN A 168 0.07 8.22 -2.13
CA ASN A 168 0.10 9.58 -2.69
C ASN A 168 1.12 10.51 -2.02
N LYS A 169 1.42 10.29 -0.72
CA LYS A 169 2.39 11.09 0.04
C LYS A 169 3.82 10.57 -0.08
N GLU A 170 4.01 9.32 -0.43
CA GLU A 170 5.33 8.68 -0.50
C GLU A 170 5.85 8.61 -1.94
N LEU A 171 4.95 8.39 -2.90
CA LEU A 171 5.27 8.26 -4.31
C LEU A 171 5.14 9.63 -4.97
N PHE A 172 6.28 10.26 -5.27
CA PHE A 172 6.35 11.52 -6.00
C PHE A 172 7.00 11.33 -7.36
N GLY A 173 6.39 11.90 -8.40
CA GLY A 173 6.94 11.94 -9.75
C GLY A 173 6.01 11.36 -10.81
N GLU A 174 6.38 11.54 -12.06
CA GLU A 174 5.57 11.14 -13.23
C GLU A 174 5.71 9.64 -13.60
N ASN A 175 6.63 8.90 -12.95
CA ASN A 175 6.99 7.52 -13.30
C ASN A 175 6.64 6.51 -12.18
N ILE A 176 5.49 6.67 -11.53
CA ILE A 176 5.04 5.71 -10.53
C ILE A 176 4.58 4.43 -11.23
N SER A 177 5.17 3.29 -10.85
CA SER A 177 4.82 1.98 -11.39
C SER A 177 3.41 1.57 -10.95
N ILE A 178 2.61 1.04 -11.89
CA ILE A 178 1.27 0.51 -11.57
C ILE A 178 1.33 -0.67 -10.59
N PHE A 179 2.47 -1.35 -10.51
CA PHE A 179 2.69 -2.44 -9.56
C PHE A 179 2.74 -1.97 -8.10
N GLU A 180 2.99 -0.69 -7.83
CA GLU A 180 2.86 -0.12 -6.48
C GLU A 180 1.42 -0.21 -5.94
N TYR A 181 0.44 -0.39 -6.82
CA TYR A 181 -0.98 -0.56 -6.48
C TYR A 181 -1.42 -2.02 -6.57
N ARG A 182 -0.49 -2.97 -6.73
CA ARG A 182 -0.81 -4.39 -6.93
C ARG A 182 -1.74 -4.94 -5.85
N ASP A 183 -1.37 -4.80 -4.58
CA ASP A 183 -2.17 -5.32 -3.46
C ASP A 183 -3.59 -4.74 -3.43
N LEU A 184 -3.73 -3.44 -3.71
CA LEU A 184 -5.02 -2.77 -3.81
C LEU A 184 -5.87 -3.33 -4.96
N LEU A 185 -5.26 -3.53 -6.12
CA LEU A 185 -5.93 -4.04 -7.31
C LEU A 185 -6.24 -5.54 -7.23
N GLU A 186 -5.48 -6.31 -6.46
CA GLU A 186 -5.79 -7.71 -6.18
C GLU A 186 -7.05 -7.86 -5.34
N ILE A 187 -7.31 -6.93 -4.42
CA ILE A 187 -8.51 -6.97 -3.57
C ILE A 187 -9.71 -6.23 -4.16
N ILE A 188 -9.54 -5.29 -5.10
CA ILE A 188 -10.62 -4.36 -5.51
C ILE A 188 -11.85 -5.05 -6.14
N ASN A 189 -11.68 -6.26 -6.66
CA ASN A 189 -12.77 -7.09 -7.20
C ASN A 189 -13.39 -8.04 -6.16
N GLY A 190 -12.82 -8.11 -4.96
CA GLY A 190 -13.36 -8.86 -3.82
C GLY A 190 -14.46 -8.11 -3.08
N THR A 191 -14.93 -8.71 -1.99
CA THR A 191 -15.99 -8.15 -1.13
C THR A 191 -15.48 -7.66 0.22
N CYS A 192 -14.29 -8.08 0.64
CA CYS A 192 -13.67 -7.73 1.92
C CYS A 192 -12.15 -7.90 1.86
N ILE A 193 -11.45 -7.33 2.85
CA ILE A 193 -10.02 -7.60 3.07
C ILE A 193 -9.92 -8.83 3.99
N GLU A 194 -9.33 -9.91 3.49
CA GLU A 194 -9.08 -11.12 4.27
C GLU A 194 -8.02 -10.87 5.34
N LYS A 195 -8.06 -11.64 6.44
CA LYS A 195 -7.16 -11.41 7.60
C LYS A 195 -5.69 -11.47 7.20
N GLU A 196 -5.38 -12.40 6.32
CA GLU A 196 -4.03 -12.68 5.81
C GLU A 196 -3.52 -11.56 4.90
N GLN A 197 -4.41 -10.73 4.36
CA GLN A 197 -4.10 -9.62 3.46
C GLN A 197 -3.77 -8.32 4.21
N TYR A 198 -4.08 -8.19 5.51
CA TYR A 198 -3.77 -6.98 6.29
C TYR A 198 -2.27 -6.62 6.25
N LYS A 199 -1.42 -7.64 6.25
CA LYS A 199 0.04 -7.49 6.16
C LYS A 199 0.49 -6.77 4.88
N ASN A 200 -0.27 -6.89 3.79
CA ASN A 200 0.03 -6.24 2.51
C ASN A 200 -0.21 -4.72 2.59
N PHE A 201 -1.02 -4.27 3.55
CA PHE A 201 -1.27 -2.85 3.85
C PHE A 201 -0.37 -2.29 4.95
N GLY A 202 0.64 -3.08 5.39
CA GLY A 202 1.48 -2.74 6.51
C GLY A 202 0.70 -2.70 7.84
N LEU A 203 -0.23 -3.63 8.03
CA LEU A 203 -1.11 -3.70 9.20
C LEU A 203 -1.10 -5.10 9.81
N PHE A 204 -1.22 -5.16 11.13
CA PHE A 204 -1.70 -6.35 11.82
C PHE A 204 -3.21 -6.49 11.62
N TYR A 205 -3.72 -7.72 11.51
CA TYR A 205 -5.15 -7.94 11.61
C TYR A 205 -5.66 -7.45 12.96
N ASP A 206 -6.76 -6.69 12.99
CA ASP A 206 -7.27 -6.10 14.21
C ASP A 206 -8.76 -6.42 14.39
N SER A 207 -9.03 -7.38 15.27
CA SER A 207 -10.40 -7.82 15.56
C SER A 207 -11.29 -6.73 16.15
N LYS A 208 -10.71 -5.60 16.59
CA LYS A 208 -11.41 -4.49 17.23
C LYS A 208 -11.68 -3.29 16.33
N LEU A 209 -11.25 -3.29 15.07
CA LEU A 209 -11.57 -2.18 14.14
C LEU A 209 -13.07 -2.01 13.92
N LYS A 210 -13.84 -3.10 13.99
CA LYS A 210 -15.31 -3.08 13.85
C LYS A 210 -16.02 -2.28 14.95
N ASP A 211 -15.36 -2.10 16.10
CA ASP A 211 -15.89 -1.35 17.23
C ASP A 211 -15.58 0.16 17.11
N CYS A 212 -14.75 0.57 16.14
CA CYS A 212 -14.30 1.95 15.95
C CYS A 212 -15.02 2.61 14.75
N ASN A 213 -15.15 3.94 14.77
CA ASN A 213 -15.69 4.70 13.64
C ASN A 213 -14.98 6.05 13.44
N GLY A 214 -15.19 6.66 12.27
CA GLY A 214 -14.74 8.02 11.97
C GLY A 214 -13.25 8.27 12.28
N LYS A 215 -12.99 9.29 13.12
CA LYS A 215 -11.64 9.69 13.51
C LYS A 215 -10.92 8.64 14.37
N GLU A 216 -11.66 7.91 15.20
CA GLU A 216 -11.09 6.88 16.06
C GLU A 216 -10.58 5.70 15.22
N LEU A 217 -11.35 5.29 14.22
CA LEU A 217 -10.95 4.25 13.27
C LEU A 217 -9.65 4.61 12.56
N LYS A 218 -9.56 5.82 11.98
CA LYS A 218 -8.33 6.28 11.32
C LYS A 218 -7.13 6.27 12.27
N LYS A 219 -7.29 6.85 13.47
CA LYS A 219 -6.23 6.86 14.49
C LYS A 219 -5.76 5.45 14.84
N ARG A 220 -6.69 4.49 14.99
CA ARG A 220 -6.37 3.10 15.31
C ARG A 220 -5.61 2.41 14.19
N ILE A 221 -5.97 2.65 12.92
CA ILE A 221 -5.25 2.13 11.76
C ILE A 221 -3.84 2.74 11.67
N ASP A 222 -3.69 4.04 11.91
CA ASP A 222 -2.38 4.72 11.90
C ASP A 222 -1.46 4.20 13.03
N GLU A 223 -2.00 4.04 14.24
CA GLU A 223 -1.26 3.41 15.36
C GLU A 223 -0.83 1.99 14.99
N ASN A 224 -1.74 1.18 14.43
CA ASN A 224 -1.45 -0.17 13.98
C ASN A 224 -0.31 -0.19 12.95
N SER A 225 -0.43 0.62 11.90
CA SER A 225 0.61 0.71 10.86
C SER A 225 1.97 1.13 11.43
N THR A 226 1.99 2.07 12.36
CA THR A 226 3.22 2.52 13.01
C THR A 226 3.95 1.36 13.70
N TYR A 227 3.23 0.54 14.46
CA TYR A 227 3.84 -0.58 15.16
C TYR A 227 4.14 -1.77 14.24
N TYR A 228 3.33 -1.99 13.20
CA TYR A 228 3.63 -2.99 12.19
C TYR A 228 4.96 -2.67 11.49
N ASN A 229 5.13 -1.44 11.02
CA ASN A 229 6.35 -1.01 10.34
C ASN A 229 7.56 -1.09 11.27
N ARG A 230 7.43 -0.72 12.56
CA ARG A 230 8.52 -0.90 13.53
C ARG A 230 8.95 -2.35 13.69
N VAL A 231 7.99 -3.28 13.79
CA VAL A 231 8.30 -4.71 13.91
C VAL A 231 8.92 -5.21 12.60
N ASP A 232 8.40 -4.82 11.44
CA ASP A 232 8.95 -5.18 10.12
C ASP A 232 10.40 -4.67 9.96
N GLU A 233 10.67 -3.42 10.33
CA GLU A 233 12.01 -2.84 10.32
C GLU A 233 12.99 -3.59 11.23
N ILE A 234 12.56 -3.97 12.44
CA ILE A 234 13.40 -4.74 13.38
C ILE A 234 13.70 -6.14 12.84
N HIS A 235 12.75 -6.79 12.17
CA HIS A 235 12.97 -8.09 11.54
C HIS A 235 13.89 -8.00 10.31
N ASN A 236 13.73 -6.96 9.50
CA ASN A 236 14.47 -6.82 8.25
C ASN A 236 15.89 -6.25 8.43
N TYR A 237 16.09 -5.37 9.42
CA TYR A 237 17.33 -4.59 9.58
C TYR A 237 17.90 -4.60 11.00
N GLY A 238 17.19 -5.21 11.95
CA GLY A 238 17.49 -5.15 13.36
C GLY A 238 17.78 -6.52 14.00
N ASN A 239 17.60 -6.57 15.31
CA ASN A 239 17.65 -7.81 16.07
C ASN A 239 16.39 -7.93 16.96
N PRO A 240 15.40 -8.75 16.55
CA PRO A 240 14.17 -8.95 17.30
C PRO A 240 14.37 -9.33 18.76
N GLU A 241 15.42 -10.10 19.10
CA GLU A 241 15.69 -10.58 20.47
C GLU A 241 16.05 -9.47 21.45
N THR A 242 16.47 -8.30 20.96
CA THR A 242 16.96 -7.20 21.83
C THR A 242 16.28 -5.87 21.55
N GLN A 243 15.69 -5.66 20.38
CA GLN A 243 15.14 -4.36 20.01
C GLN A 243 13.63 -4.27 20.28
N LEU A 244 12.91 -5.39 20.28
CA LEU A 244 11.47 -5.42 20.59
C LEU A 244 11.16 -4.99 22.03
N GLU A 245 12.08 -5.26 22.98
CA GLU A 245 11.93 -4.85 24.38
C GLU A 245 11.79 -3.34 24.56
N ARG A 246 12.18 -2.52 23.58
CA ARG A 246 12.02 -1.06 23.63
C ARG A 246 10.56 -0.64 23.54
N TYR A 247 9.70 -1.46 22.96
CA TYR A 247 8.32 -1.09 22.59
C TYR A 247 7.26 -2.01 23.18
N PHE A 248 7.62 -3.25 23.53
CA PHE A 248 6.69 -4.30 23.93
C PHE A 248 7.08 -4.92 25.27
N ASP A 249 6.08 -5.45 25.99
CA ASP A 249 6.29 -6.28 27.19
C ASP A 249 6.75 -7.70 26.82
N GLU A 250 7.15 -8.52 27.80
CA GLU A 250 7.67 -9.88 27.57
C GLU A 250 6.70 -10.74 26.74
N LYS A 251 5.39 -10.65 27.00
CA LYS A 251 4.36 -11.41 26.27
C LYS A 251 4.23 -11.00 24.81
N GLY A 252 4.36 -9.71 24.51
CA GLY A 252 4.37 -9.20 23.14
C GLY A 252 5.62 -9.62 22.41
N ILE A 253 6.79 -9.50 23.05
CA ILE A 253 8.09 -9.90 22.48
C ILE A 253 8.05 -11.37 22.07
N ASP A 254 7.55 -12.25 22.95
CA ASP A 254 7.46 -13.68 22.68
C ASP A 254 6.61 -14.02 21.45
N LYS A 255 5.61 -13.20 21.13
CA LYS A 255 4.78 -13.36 19.92
C LYS A 255 5.43 -12.74 18.69
N LEU A 256 6.00 -11.55 18.85
CA LEU A 256 6.49 -10.71 17.76
C LEU A 256 7.90 -11.08 17.28
N LYS A 257 8.68 -11.84 18.04
CA LYS A 257 9.99 -12.34 17.60
C LYS A 257 9.91 -13.52 16.61
N ASN A 258 8.77 -14.21 16.56
CA ASN A 258 8.61 -15.41 15.74
C ASN A 258 8.38 -15.07 14.25
N GLU A 259 8.61 -16.04 13.35
CA GLU A 259 8.43 -15.87 11.91
C GLU A 259 6.98 -15.49 11.50
N HIS A 260 5.99 -15.92 12.27
CA HIS A 260 4.57 -15.66 12.01
C HIS A 260 4.04 -14.39 12.68
N TRP A 261 4.91 -13.48 13.11
CA TRP A 261 4.52 -12.25 13.80
C TRP A 261 3.49 -11.42 13.02
N LYS A 262 3.53 -11.45 11.68
CA LYS A 262 2.62 -10.71 10.78
C LYS A 262 1.14 -11.10 10.95
N PHE A 263 0.85 -12.25 11.56
CA PHE A 263 -0.50 -12.76 11.78
C PHE A 263 -1.02 -12.58 13.21
N VAL A 264 -0.23 -11.93 14.08
CA VAL A 264 -0.67 -11.61 15.45
C VAL A 264 -1.78 -10.57 15.40
N ASP A 265 -2.82 -10.74 16.21
CA ASP A 265 -3.91 -9.78 16.31
C ASP A 265 -3.41 -8.49 16.98
N TYR A 266 -3.65 -7.35 16.34
CA TYR A 266 -3.26 -6.03 16.84
C TYR A 266 -3.80 -5.76 18.25
N LYS A 267 -4.95 -6.32 18.63
CA LYS A 267 -5.47 -6.22 20.00
C LYS A 267 -4.44 -6.68 21.03
N GLU A 268 -3.68 -7.72 20.73
CA GLU A 268 -2.65 -8.25 21.61
C GLU A 268 -1.39 -7.39 21.59
N VAL A 269 -1.00 -6.90 20.40
CA VAL A 269 0.11 -5.96 20.21
C VAL A 269 -0.13 -4.68 20.99
N LYS A 270 -1.31 -4.08 20.84
CA LYS A 270 -1.73 -2.87 21.56
C LYS A 270 -1.69 -3.06 23.08
N LYS A 271 -2.20 -4.19 23.58
CA LYS A 271 -2.14 -4.51 25.00
C LYS A 271 -0.69 -4.62 25.50
N SER A 272 0.20 -5.21 24.72
CA SER A 272 1.62 -5.33 25.06
C SER A 272 2.31 -3.95 25.13
N ILE A 273 1.97 -3.05 24.21
CA ILE A 273 2.46 -1.65 24.23
C ILE A 273 1.98 -0.93 25.49
N GLU A 274 0.68 -1.05 25.81
CA GLU A 274 0.09 -0.43 27.02
C GLU A 274 0.77 -0.96 28.29
N ASN A 275 0.95 -2.28 28.41
CA ASN A 275 1.68 -2.88 29.53
C ASN A 275 3.12 -2.38 29.62
N ARG A 276 3.81 -2.23 28.49
CA ARG A 276 5.19 -1.72 28.46
C ARG A 276 5.29 -0.28 28.96
N ILE A 277 4.30 0.56 28.62
CA ILE A 277 4.23 1.93 29.13
C ILE A 277 3.98 1.91 30.64
N ASP A 278 3.08 1.05 31.13
CA ASP A 278 2.78 0.92 32.56
C ASP A 278 3.97 0.36 33.37
N GLU A 279 4.84 -0.43 32.75
CA GLU A 279 6.07 -0.95 33.36
C GLU A 279 7.15 0.11 33.57
N ILE A 280 7.17 1.18 32.76
CA ILE A 280 8.15 2.25 32.86
C ILE A 280 7.62 3.29 33.86
N PRO A 281 8.11 3.32 35.11
CA PRO A 281 7.60 4.26 36.09
C PRO A 281 8.01 5.68 35.70
N LEU A 282 7.05 6.61 35.79
CA LEU A 282 7.31 8.04 35.65
C LEU A 282 8.40 8.47 36.64
N VAL A 283 9.47 9.10 36.16
CA VAL A 283 10.59 9.54 36.99
C VAL A 283 10.47 11.03 37.26
N TYR A 284 10.37 11.37 38.55
CA TYR A 284 10.46 12.74 39.01
C TYR A 284 11.88 13.29 38.84
N LYS A 285 11.99 14.46 38.23
CA LYS A 285 13.24 15.22 38.11
C LYS A 285 13.30 16.20 39.29
N PRO A 286 14.23 16.00 40.25
CA PRO A 286 14.32 16.85 41.43
C PRO A 286 14.40 18.33 41.06
N CYS A 287 13.55 19.13 41.70
CA CYS A 287 13.56 20.59 41.55
C CYS A 287 14.69 21.19 42.39
N SER A 288 15.16 22.39 42.05
CA SER A 288 16.27 23.07 42.74
C SER A 288 15.89 23.64 44.12
N GLN A 289 14.92 23.05 44.81
CA GLN A 289 14.52 23.48 46.15
C GLN A 289 15.49 22.97 47.21
N GLU A 290 15.69 23.78 48.25
CA GLU A 290 16.69 23.53 49.29
C GLU A 290 16.41 22.25 50.10
N TRP A 291 15.15 21.78 50.15
CA TRP A 291 14.80 20.55 50.83
C TRP A 291 13.76 19.73 50.07
N ASP A 292 14.24 18.82 49.23
CA ASP A 292 13.47 17.80 48.53
C ASP A 292 14.16 16.43 48.74
N LYS A 293 13.53 15.55 49.53
CA LYS A 293 14.12 14.27 49.96
C LYS A 293 13.17 13.09 49.75
N GLU A 294 13.77 11.96 49.42
CA GLU A 294 13.08 10.66 49.38
C GLU A 294 12.67 10.21 50.79
N GLU A 295 11.50 9.59 50.92
CA GLU A 295 11.05 8.92 52.15
C GLU A 295 12.00 7.78 52.58
N GLY A 296 12.74 7.20 51.64
CA GLY A 296 13.75 6.17 51.92
C GLY A 296 14.32 5.52 50.67
N THR A 297 15.33 4.68 50.85
CA THR A 297 16.20 4.15 49.78
C THR A 297 15.61 3.01 48.94
N SER A 298 14.48 2.42 49.35
CA SER A 298 13.80 1.39 48.54
C SER A 298 13.05 2.03 47.37
N LYS A 299 12.95 1.35 46.22
CA LYS A 299 12.22 1.84 45.01
C LYS A 299 10.80 2.34 45.28
N VAL A 300 10.09 1.79 46.26
CA VAL A 300 8.73 2.23 46.62
C VAL A 300 8.78 3.52 47.43
N LYS A 301 9.68 3.60 48.42
CA LYS A 301 9.85 4.80 49.26
C LYS A 301 10.51 5.96 48.51
N SER A 302 11.36 5.71 47.52
CA SER A 302 11.98 6.76 46.71
C SER A 302 10.97 7.54 45.85
N ARG A 303 9.80 6.95 45.57
CA ARG A 303 8.68 7.59 44.85
C ARG A 303 7.91 8.58 45.71
N THR A 304 8.03 8.49 47.04
CA THR A 304 7.45 9.46 47.98
C THR A 304 8.50 10.54 48.24
N ARG A 305 8.19 11.77 47.81
CA ARG A 305 9.04 12.95 48.01
C ARG A 305 8.48 13.81 49.13
N ASN A 306 9.33 14.12 50.09
CA ASN A 306 9.06 15.06 51.17
C ASN A 306 9.72 16.38 50.83
N ILE A 307 8.93 17.45 50.75
CA ILE A 307 9.37 18.78 50.34
C ILE A 307 9.03 19.75 51.46
N ILE A 308 10.02 20.54 51.87
CA ILE A 308 9.83 21.65 52.82
C ILE A 308 10.04 22.95 52.06
N VAL A 309 9.08 23.85 52.19
CA VAL A 309 9.08 25.16 51.52
C VAL A 309 9.31 26.24 52.57
N PHE A 310 10.41 26.98 52.46
CA PHE A 310 10.73 28.12 53.30
C PHE A 310 10.18 29.41 52.68
N ASN A 311 9.15 30.00 53.28
CA ASN A 311 8.56 31.26 52.83
C ASN A 311 9.18 32.47 53.54
N GLU A 312 10.47 32.71 53.28
CA GLU A 312 11.23 33.76 53.99
C GLU A 312 10.71 35.17 53.70
N THR A 313 10.13 35.39 52.51
CA THR A 313 9.57 36.68 52.09
C THR A 313 8.16 36.92 52.60
N SER A 314 7.58 35.98 53.35
CA SER A 314 6.19 36.04 53.84
C SER A 314 5.17 36.30 52.73
N ALA A 315 5.39 35.73 51.54
CA ALA A 315 4.50 35.87 50.41
C ALA A 315 3.16 35.18 50.66
N ASP A 316 2.06 35.77 50.16
CA ASP A 316 0.70 35.23 50.31
C ASP A 316 0.50 33.90 49.56
N SER A 317 1.35 33.60 48.58
CA SER A 317 1.32 32.36 47.81
C SER A 317 2.71 31.94 47.38
N VAL A 318 2.97 30.63 47.39
CA VAL A 318 4.21 30.04 46.87
C VAL A 318 3.87 29.14 45.68
N GLU A 319 4.53 29.36 44.54
CA GLU A 319 4.39 28.54 43.35
C GLU A 319 5.49 27.47 43.33
N LEU A 320 5.11 26.22 43.03
CA LEU A 320 6.00 25.07 42.95
C LEU A 320 5.89 24.45 41.57
N GLU A 321 7.02 24.19 40.93
CA GLU A 321 7.09 23.50 39.64
C GLU A 321 7.71 22.11 39.81
N PHE A 322 7.02 21.09 39.31
CA PHE A 322 7.46 19.70 39.36
C PHE A 322 7.65 19.16 37.95
N ASN A 323 8.87 18.72 37.66
CA ASN A 323 9.24 18.20 36.36
C ASN A 323 9.34 16.67 36.39
N PHE A 324 8.88 16.03 35.32
CA PHE A 324 8.96 14.59 35.13
C PHE A 324 9.56 14.28 33.76
N ASP A 325 10.00 13.05 33.56
CA ASP A 325 10.50 12.56 32.27
C ASP A 325 9.39 12.11 31.30
N GLY A 326 8.14 12.09 31.76
CA GLY A 326 6.95 11.74 30.96
C GLY A 326 5.79 12.73 31.13
N THR A 327 4.74 12.54 30.33
CA THR A 327 3.51 13.33 30.39
C THR A 327 2.73 13.04 31.67
N VAL A 328 2.32 14.10 32.38
CA VAL A 328 1.49 14.01 33.59
C VAL A 328 0.06 14.40 33.27
N TYR A 329 -0.91 13.55 33.63
CA TYR A 329 -2.34 13.82 33.42
C TYR A 329 -3.00 14.37 34.68
N LYS A 330 -3.88 15.36 34.52
CA LYS A 330 -4.56 16.05 35.63
C LYS A 330 -5.41 15.14 36.51
N ASP A 331 -5.93 14.04 35.95
CA ASP A 331 -6.81 13.11 36.65
C ASP A 331 -6.12 12.38 37.81
N PHE A 332 -4.78 12.38 37.84
CA PHE A 332 -3.97 11.81 38.92
C PHE A 332 -3.60 12.82 40.02
N ILE A 333 -3.99 14.10 39.88
CA ILE A 333 -3.75 15.13 40.89
C ILE A 333 -4.92 15.12 41.89
N LYS A 334 -4.69 14.56 43.08
CA LYS A 334 -5.66 14.60 44.18
C LYS A 334 -5.34 15.76 45.11
N LYS A 335 -6.23 16.74 45.21
CA LYS A 335 -6.21 17.71 46.31
C LYS A 335 -6.70 17.00 47.57
N LEU A 336 -5.81 16.80 48.55
CA LEU A 336 -6.24 16.46 49.90
C LEU A 336 -6.92 17.72 50.47
N LYS A 337 -8.15 17.57 50.99
CA LYS A 337 -8.78 18.65 51.75
C LYS A 337 -7.95 18.87 53.01
N GLU A 338 -7.69 20.14 53.32
CA GLU A 338 -6.99 20.56 54.54
C GLU A 338 -7.66 19.95 55.78
N ILE A 339 -6.83 19.54 56.75
CA ILE A 339 -7.25 19.17 58.11
C ILE A 339 -7.39 20.44 58.94
#